data_AF-A0A3D5SYN9-F1
#
_entry.id   AF-A0A3D5SYN9-F1
#
_cell.length_a   1.000
_cell.length_b   1.000
_cell.length_c   1.000
_cell.angle_alpha   90.00
_cell.angle_beta   90.00
_cell.angle_gamma   90.00
#
_symmetry.space_group_name_H-M   'P 1'
#
loop_
_entity.id
_entity.type
_entity.pdbx_description
1 polymer ?
#
loop_
_entity_poly.entity_id
_entity_poly.type
_entity_poly.pdbx_seq_one_letter_code
_entity_poly.pdbx_strand_id
1 'polypeptide(L)'
;MSVIGLVLLWLAGSCAALAIAFRREIAAAWREPVLRAPVLILESDDWGYGPSEQAQRLRRIAASLARFRDRLGRHPVMTLGVVLGGPDTERIRAGGYRTYHRLTLADRRFDEVRNAMLDGVELGVFTLQLHGMEHFWPDTLMRIAAGDGAVRDWLSAPGFPATETLPSALQSRWIDAAVLPSRPLAEDDIQAAAAAEASAFSEVFGARAEVVVPPTFVWSSVLEKAWARTGIRVVVTPGR
;
A
#
# COMPACT_ATOMS: atom_id res chain seq x y z
N MET A 1 -3.64 6.41 62.71
CA MET A 1 -3.32 5.79 61.39
C MET A 1 -1.88 6.15 61.07
N SER A 2 -1.02 5.19 60.74
CA SER A 2 0.39 5.48 60.43
C SER A 2 0.50 6.27 59.12
N VAL A 3 1.60 7.01 58.93
CA VAL A 3 1.88 7.72 57.67
C VAL A 3 1.82 6.74 56.48
N ILE A 4 2.36 5.53 56.67
CA ILE A 4 2.28 4.44 55.70
C ILE A 4 0.82 4.10 55.38
N GLY A 5 -0.05 4.00 56.40
CA GLY A 5 -1.47 3.73 56.20
C GLY A 5 -2.19 4.82 55.41
N LEU A 6 -1.87 6.10 55.64
CA LEU A 6 -2.43 7.23 54.90
C LEU A 6 -1.99 7.20 53.42
N VAL A 7 -0.70 6.93 53.17
CA VAL A 7 -0.17 6.82 51.81
C VAL A 7 -0.83 5.67 51.04
N LEU A 8 -1.00 4.50 51.66
CA LEU A 8 -1.67 3.35 51.03
C LEU A 8 -3.15 3.65 50.70
N LEU A 9 -3.87 4.32 51.61
CA LEU A 9 -5.26 4.73 51.39
C LEU A 9 -5.38 5.73 50.23
N TRP A 10 -4.49 6.71 50.18
CA TRP A 10 -4.44 7.68 49.08
C TRP A 10 -4.11 7.01 47.74
N LEU A 11 -3.16 6.06 47.73
CA LEU A 11 -2.80 5.32 46.52
C LEU A 11 -3.97 4.46 46.02
N ALA A 12 -4.61 3.71 46.92
CA ALA A 12 -5.76 2.87 46.57
C ALA A 12 -6.95 3.70 46.07
N GLY A 13 -7.25 4.82 46.75
CA GLY A 13 -8.30 5.77 46.33
C GLY A 13 -8.01 6.37 44.95
N SER A 14 -6.77 6.80 44.71
CA SER A 14 -6.33 7.32 43.42
C SER A 14 -6.42 6.25 42.31
N CYS A 15 -5.96 5.02 42.56
CA CYS A 15 -6.08 3.91 41.61
C CYS A 15 -7.54 3.57 41.30
N ALA A 16 -8.41 3.54 42.29
CA ALA A 16 -9.84 3.28 42.09
C ALA A 16 -10.51 4.41 41.28
N ALA A 17 -10.21 5.67 41.60
CA ALA A 17 -10.71 6.82 40.85
C ALA A 17 -10.26 6.77 39.38
N LEU A 18 -8.98 6.47 39.13
CA LEU A 18 -8.45 6.28 37.78
C LEU A 18 -9.12 5.10 37.06
N ALA A 19 -9.26 3.96 37.73
CA ALA A 19 -9.91 2.78 37.15
C ALA A 19 -11.37 3.05 36.76
N ILE A 20 -12.11 3.83 37.55
CA ILE A 20 -13.50 4.20 37.27
C ILE A 20 -13.57 5.24 36.14
N ALA A 21 -12.71 6.26 36.19
CA ALA A 21 -12.65 7.34 35.21
C ALA A 21 -12.29 6.80 33.81
N PHE A 22 -11.29 5.90 33.74
CA PHE A 22 -10.78 5.30 32.50
C PHE A 22 -11.28 3.87 32.28
N ARG A 23 -12.43 3.49 32.87
CA ARG A 23 -12.91 2.10 32.81
C ARG A 23 -13.14 1.58 31.39
N ARG A 24 -13.52 2.47 30.45
CA ARG A 24 -13.81 2.07 29.06
C ARG A 24 -12.52 1.82 28.29
N GLU A 25 -11.54 2.69 28.50
CA GLU A 25 -10.20 2.63 27.92
C GLU A 25 -9.45 1.41 28.45
N ILE A 26 -9.48 1.19 29.77
CA ILE A 26 -8.89 0.00 30.40
C ILE A 26 -9.55 -1.27 29.88
N ALA A 27 -10.89 -1.30 29.80
CA ALA A 27 -11.60 -2.47 29.26
C ALA A 27 -11.32 -2.70 27.78
N ALA A 28 -11.13 -1.64 26.99
CA ALA A 28 -10.75 -1.73 25.58
C ALA A 28 -9.32 -2.27 25.44
N ALA A 29 -8.36 -1.73 26.19
CA ALA A 29 -6.96 -2.18 26.19
C ALA A 29 -6.82 -3.63 26.64
N TRP A 30 -7.58 -4.06 27.66
CA TRP A 30 -7.56 -5.46 28.11
C TRP A 30 -8.12 -6.44 27.08
N ARG A 31 -9.04 -5.97 26.22
CA ARG A 31 -9.62 -6.76 25.13
C ARG A 31 -8.85 -6.61 23.82
N GLU A 32 -7.84 -5.76 23.80
CA GLU A 32 -7.04 -5.54 22.60
C GLU A 32 -6.29 -6.85 22.26
N PRO A 33 -6.46 -7.39 21.06
CA PRO A 33 -5.77 -8.60 20.67
C PRO A 33 -4.26 -8.33 20.63
N VAL A 34 -3.53 -8.96 21.55
CA VAL A 34 -2.06 -8.95 21.55
C VAL A 34 -1.51 -10.24 20.98
N LEU A 35 -0.40 -10.13 20.25
CA LEU A 35 0.29 -11.30 19.73
C LEU A 35 0.98 -12.03 20.89
N ARG A 36 0.65 -13.31 21.08
CA ARG A 36 1.25 -14.17 22.13
C ARG A 36 2.78 -14.29 22.02
N ALA A 37 3.32 -14.07 20.84
CA ALA A 37 4.75 -14.07 20.58
C ALA A 37 5.13 -12.75 19.88
N PRO A 38 6.36 -12.24 20.10
CA PRO A 38 6.86 -11.12 19.33
C PRO A 38 6.86 -11.50 17.84
N VAL A 39 6.26 -10.64 17.01
CA VAL A 39 6.24 -10.79 15.56
C VAL A 39 7.08 -9.67 14.97
N LEU A 40 8.04 -10.04 14.12
CA LEU A 40 8.74 -9.10 13.26
C LEU A 40 7.93 -8.96 11.98
N ILE A 41 7.42 -7.76 11.74
CA ILE A 41 6.75 -7.40 10.49
C ILE A 41 7.77 -6.68 9.61
N LEU A 42 7.94 -7.17 8.39
CA LEU A 42 8.75 -6.53 7.36
C LEU A 42 7.79 -6.12 6.25
N GLU A 43 7.75 -4.84 5.93
CA GLU A 43 6.89 -4.29 4.90
C GLU A 43 7.73 -3.39 3.98
N SER A 44 7.44 -3.45 2.69
CA SER A 44 7.93 -2.50 1.70
C SER A 44 6.89 -2.41 0.59
N ASP A 45 6.64 -1.20 0.15
CA ASP A 45 5.74 -0.83 -0.93
C ASP A 45 6.52 -0.55 -2.24
N ASP A 46 5.77 -0.09 -3.25
CA ASP A 46 6.26 0.31 -4.58
C ASP A 46 7.01 -0.76 -5.40
N TRP A 47 6.70 -2.04 -5.16
CA TRP A 47 7.15 -3.13 -6.02
C TRP A 47 6.23 -3.32 -7.23
N GLY A 48 6.75 -3.85 -8.33
CA GLY A 48 5.95 -4.24 -9.50
C GLY A 48 6.35 -3.47 -10.75
N TYR A 49 5.59 -2.45 -11.11
CA TYR A 49 5.93 -1.58 -12.24
C TYR A 49 7.29 -0.91 -11.99
N GLY A 50 8.27 -1.25 -12.81
CA GLY A 50 9.61 -0.71 -12.65
C GLY A 50 10.70 -1.52 -13.36
N PRO A 51 11.96 -1.16 -13.12
CA PRO A 51 13.09 -1.76 -13.81
C PRO A 51 13.40 -3.17 -13.27
N SER A 52 14.02 -4.00 -14.10
CA SER A 52 14.34 -5.42 -13.81
C SER A 52 15.19 -5.64 -12.55
N GLU A 53 15.92 -4.61 -12.12
CA GLU A 53 16.74 -4.57 -10.91
C GLU A 53 15.91 -4.88 -9.65
N GLN A 54 14.61 -4.60 -9.67
CA GLN A 54 13.69 -5.03 -8.61
C GLN A 54 13.71 -6.56 -8.43
N ALA A 55 13.73 -7.34 -9.50
CA ALA A 55 13.76 -8.80 -9.44
C ALA A 55 15.02 -9.30 -8.71
N GLN A 56 16.19 -8.71 -8.99
CA GLN A 56 17.42 -9.05 -8.29
C GLN A 56 17.35 -8.71 -6.80
N ARG A 57 16.74 -7.56 -6.44
CA ARG A 57 16.54 -7.16 -5.05
C ARG A 57 15.61 -8.12 -4.33
N LEU A 58 14.46 -8.46 -4.93
CA LEU A 58 13.50 -9.43 -4.40
C LEU A 58 14.16 -10.79 -4.16
N ARG A 59 14.93 -11.31 -5.11
CA ARG A 59 15.65 -12.59 -4.94
C ARG A 59 16.66 -12.55 -3.79
N ARG A 60 17.40 -11.44 -3.62
CA ARG A 60 18.33 -11.27 -2.49
C ARG A 60 17.62 -11.20 -1.14
N ILE A 61 16.49 -10.50 -1.10
CA ILE A 61 15.64 -10.42 0.10
C ILE A 61 15.10 -11.81 0.44
N ALA A 62 14.50 -12.51 -0.53
CA ALA A 62 13.96 -13.85 -0.36
C ALA A 62 15.02 -14.82 0.18
N ALA A 63 16.21 -14.83 -0.42
CA ALA A 63 17.34 -15.63 0.03
C ALA A 63 17.79 -15.29 1.46
N SER A 64 17.68 -14.02 1.87
CA SER A 64 18.00 -13.59 3.23
C SER A 64 16.96 -14.06 4.24
N LEU A 65 15.67 -13.89 3.94
CA LEU A 65 14.56 -14.32 4.81
C LEU A 65 14.53 -15.84 4.98
N ALA A 66 14.78 -16.59 3.90
CA ALA A 66 14.77 -18.05 3.90
C ALA A 66 15.84 -18.69 4.81
N ARG A 67 16.87 -17.94 5.23
CA ARG A 67 17.89 -18.41 6.16
C ARG A 67 17.40 -18.52 7.60
N PHE A 68 16.28 -17.90 7.92
CA PHE A 68 15.75 -17.85 9.28
C PHE A 68 14.47 -18.66 9.40
N ARG A 69 14.29 -19.29 10.57
CA ARG A 69 13.07 -19.98 10.96
C ARG A 69 12.76 -19.66 12.41
N ASP A 70 11.47 -19.52 12.72
CA ASP A 70 11.03 -19.43 14.11
C ASP A 70 10.99 -20.81 14.79
N ARG A 71 10.60 -20.85 16.07
CA ARG A 71 10.49 -22.11 16.84
C ARG A 71 9.48 -23.12 16.28
N LEU A 72 8.60 -22.70 15.36
CA LEU A 72 7.60 -23.52 14.69
C LEU A 72 8.05 -23.89 13.26
N GLY A 73 9.27 -23.54 12.86
CA GLY A 73 9.84 -23.84 11.55
C GLY A 73 9.43 -22.86 10.44
N ARG A 74 8.72 -21.77 10.77
CA ARG A 74 8.19 -20.81 9.80
C ARG A 74 9.23 -19.76 9.44
N HIS A 75 9.29 -19.35 8.18
CA HIS A 75 10.14 -18.25 7.75
C HIS A 75 9.60 -16.89 8.23
N PRO A 76 10.45 -15.87 8.42
CA PRO A 76 10.01 -14.49 8.39
C PRO A 76 9.34 -14.20 7.04
N VAL A 77 8.21 -13.50 7.08
CA VAL A 77 7.46 -13.11 5.89
C VAL A 77 7.54 -11.60 5.74
N MET A 78 7.91 -11.16 4.54
CA MET A 78 7.86 -9.76 4.15
C MET A 78 6.63 -9.50 3.28
N THR A 79 5.89 -8.47 3.63
CA THR A 79 4.77 -7.96 2.86
C THR A 79 5.27 -7.05 1.76
N LEU A 80 4.83 -7.30 0.53
CA LEU A 80 5.11 -6.47 -0.63
C LEU A 80 3.84 -5.71 -1.01
N GLY A 81 3.86 -4.37 -0.90
CA GLY A 81 2.88 -3.51 -1.54
C GLY A 81 3.18 -3.44 -3.04
N VAL A 82 2.23 -3.90 -3.86
CA VAL A 82 2.42 -4.04 -5.31
C VAL A 82 1.63 -3.00 -6.08
N VAL A 83 2.35 -2.19 -6.86
CA VAL A 83 1.79 -1.28 -7.87
C VAL A 83 1.66 -2.07 -9.18
N LEU A 84 0.42 -2.18 -9.68
CA LEU A 84 0.08 -3.08 -10.79
C LEU A 84 0.37 -2.52 -12.18
N GLY A 85 0.77 -1.27 -12.31
CA GLY A 85 1.00 -0.64 -13.59
C GLY A 85 1.57 0.77 -13.50
N GLY A 86 1.80 1.34 -14.68
CA GLY A 86 2.36 2.66 -14.85
C GLY A 86 2.32 3.10 -16.32
N PRO A 87 2.91 4.25 -16.65
CA PRO A 87 2.80 4.82 -17.99
C PRO A 87 3.57 3.99 -19.03
N ASP A 88 2.94 3.70 -20.16
CA ASP A 88 3.64 3.36 -21.40
C ASP A 88 4.21 4.66 -22.01
N THR A 89 5.36 5.11 -21.50
CA THR A 89 5.97 6.40 -21.89
C THR A 89 6.21 6.48 -23.40
N GLU A 90 6.57 5.35 -24.03
CA GLU A 90 6.76 5.25 -25.47
C GLU A 90 5.46 5.52 -26.24
N ARG A 91 4.36 4.86 -25.87
CA ARG A 91 3.06 5.05 -26.53
C ARG A 91 2.45 6.41 -26.23
N ILE A 92 2.56 6.90 -25.00
CA ILE A 92 2.07 8.23 -24.62
C ILE A 92 2.78 9.31 -25.45
N ARG A 93 4.11 9.23 -25.57
CA ARG A 93 4.90 10.14 -26.40
C ARG A 93 4.53 10.03 -27.88
N ALA A 94 4.40 8.80 -28.41
CA ALA A 94 4.02 8.57 -29.80
C ALA A 94 2.61 9.12 -30.14
N GLY A 95 1.69 9.07 -29.18
CA GLY A 95 0.35 9.65 -29.28
C GLY A 95 0.28 11.17 -29.02
N GLY A 96 1.42 11.82 -28.82
CA GLY A 96 1.50 13.27 -28.57
C GLY A 96 0.83 13.71 -27.26
N TYR A 97 0.90 12.87 -26.22
CA TYR A 97 0.35 13.16 -24.87
C TYR A 97 -1.16 13.41 -24.84
N ARG A 98 -1.92 12.87 -25.80
CA ARG A 98 -3.38 13.03 -25.87
C ARG A 98 -4.15 12.03 -25.02
N THR A 99 -3.58 10.85 -24.81
CA THR A 99 -4.24 9.73 -24.13
C THR A 99 -3.22 9.03 -23.25
N TYR A 100 -3.64 8.66 -22.04
CA TYR A 100 -2.85 7.83 -21.16
C TYR A 100 -2.84 6.39 -21.68
N HIS A 101 -1.66 5.81 -21.85
CA HIS A 101 -1.49 4.40 -22.14
C HIS A 101 -0.82 3.75 -20.96
N ARG A 102 -1.41 2.66 -20.46
CA ARG A 102 -0.94 1.90 -19.32
C ARG A 102 -0.12 0.69 -19.77
N LEU A 103 0.98 0.44 -19.08
CA LEU A 103 1.61 -0.87 -18.99
C LEU A 103 1.19 -1.52 -17.67
N THR A 104 0.63 -2.72 -17.73
CA THR A 104 0.26 -3.49 -16.53
C THR A 104 1.36 -4.49 -16.20
N LEU A 105 1.37 -4.96 -14.95
CA LEU A 105 2.31 -5.97 -14.44
C LEU A 105 2.13 -7.35 -15.10
N ALA A 106 1.06 -7.53 -15.89
CA ALA A 106 0.84 -8.69 -16.75
C ALA A 106 1.67 -8.64 -18.05
N ASP A 107 2.23 -7.47 -18.41
CA ASP A 107 3.11 -7.35 -19.58
C ASP A 107 4.42 -8.14 -19.37
N ARG A 108 4.90 -8.79 -20.44
CA ARG A 108 6.13 -9.57 -20.47
C ARG A 108 7.38 -8.81 -20.00
N ARG A 109 7.38 -7.48 -20.13
CA ARG A 109 8.45 -6.60 -19.63
C ARG A 109 8.70 -6.78 -18.13
N PHE A 110 7.69 -7.24 -17.38
CA PHE A 110 7.77 -7.41 -15.93
C PHE A 110 7.82 -8.88 -15.48
N ASP A 111 8.00 -9.84 -16.41
CA ASP A 111 8.05 -11.27 -16.11
C ASP A 111 9.09 -11.59 -15.03
N GLU A 112 10.28 -11.01 -15.10
CA GLU A 112 11.33 -11.28 -14.10
C GLU A 112 10.94 -10.81 -12.69
N VAL A 113 10.29 -9.65 -12.59
CA VAL A 113 9.85 -9.08 -11.31
C VAL A 113 8.69 -9.91 -10.76
N ARG A 114 7.70 -10.22 -11.59
CA ARG A 114 6.54 -11.04 -11.21
C ARG A 114 6.97 -12.44 -10.79
N ASN A 115 7.89 -13.08 -11.52
CA ASN A 115 8.42 -14.39 -11.15
C ASN A 115 9.18 -14.32 -9.83
N ALA A 116 10.02 -13.30 -9.59
CA ALA A 116 10.72 -13.15 -8.32
C ALA A 116 9.77 -12.96 -7.11
N MET A 117 8.62 -12.30 -7.32
CA MET A 117 7.56 -12.21 -6.31
C MET A 117 6.94 -13.58 -6.05
N LEU A 118 6.51 -14.28 -7.11
CA LEU A 118 5.86 -15.58 -7.02
C LEU A 118 6.78 -16.65 -6.40
N ASP A 119 8.06 -16.68 -6.77
CA ASP A 119 9.07 -17.57 -6.19
C ASP A 119 9.19 -17.37 -4.68
N GLY A 120 9.18 -16.11 -4.21
CA GLY A 120 9.23 -15.81 -2.79
C GLY A 120 7.93 -16.11 -2.04
N VAL A 121 6.77 -16.01 -2.72
CA VAL A 121 5.49 -16.50 -2.18
C VAL A 121 5.52 -18.02 -2.03
N GLU A 122 5.99 -18.76 -3.04
CA GLU A 122 6.13 -20.22 -2.99
C GLU A 122 7.10 -20.67 -1.89
N LEU A 123 8.20 -19.93 -1.69
CA LEU A 123 9.15 -20.16 -0.61
C LEU A 123 8.58 -19.81 0.79
N GLY A 124 7.42 -19.16 0.85
CA GLY A 124 6.77 -18.74 2.09
C GLY A 124 7.48 -17.59 2.80
N VAL A 125 8.21 -16.74 2.05
CA VAL A 125 8.92 -15.56 2.58
C VAL A 125 8.29 -14.25 2.13
N PHE A 126 7.40 -14.27 1.15
CA PHE A 126 6.62 -13.10 0.72
C PHE A 126 5.12 -13.29 0.85
N THR A 127 4.44 -12.18 1.08
CA THR A 127 3.00 -12.03 0.85
C THR A 127 2.75 -10.76 0.02
N LEU A 128 1.77 -10.80 -0.87
CA LEU A 128 1.50 -9.71 -1.82
C LEU A 128 0.23 -8.97 -1.40
N GLN A 129 0.30 -7.64 -1.44
CA GLN A 129 -0.82 -6.76 -1.12
C GLN A 129 -1.01 -5.73 -2.23
N LEU A 130 -2.27 -5.35 -2.48
CA LEU A 130 -2.57 -4.34 -3.49
C LEU A 130 -2.06 -2.98 -3.02
N HIS A 131 -1.27 -2.30 -3.85
CA HIS A 131 -0.82 -0.93 -3.62
C HIS A 131 -1.24 0.01 -4.77
N GLY A 132 -2.39 -0.27 -5.39
CA GLY A 132 -2.99 0.52 -6.47
C GLY A 132 -2.61 0.05 -7.87
N MET A 133 -3.36 0.52 -8.88
CA MET A 133 -2.96 0.36 -10.28
C MET A 133 -1.72 1.20 -10.58
N GLU A 134 -1.81 2.49 -10.28
CA GLU A 134 -0.71 3.43 -10.28
C GLU A 134 -0.59 4.07 -8.91
N HIS A 135 0.54 4.75 -8.70
CA HIS A 135 0.74 5.63 -7.56
C HIS A 135 0.41 7.09 -7.93
N PHE A 136 -0.64 7.30 -8.76
CA PHE A 136 -1.18 8.61 -9.18
C PHE A 136 -2.56 8.44 -9.87
N TRP A 137 -3.33 9.52 -10.07
CA TRP A 137 -4.54 9.49 -10.90
C TRP A 137 -4.24 9.86 -12.37
N PRO A 138 -4.37 8.93 -13.35
CA PRO A 138 -3.93 9.16 -14.73
C PRO A 138 -4.56 10.38 -15.41
N ASP A 139 -5.88 10.61 -15.24
CA ASP A 139 -6.55 11.72 -15.92
C ASP A 139 -6.09 13.08 -15.40
N THR A 140 -5.80 13.17 -14.11
CA THR A 140 -5.22 14.36 -13.49
C THR A 140 -3.82 14.60 -14.04
N LEU A 141 -3.00 13.54 -14.11
CA LEU A 141 -1.64 13.62 -14.65
C LEU A 141 -1.63 14.10 -16.11
N MET A 142 -2.48 13.53 -16.97
CA MET A 142 -2.59 13.93 -18.38
C MET A 142 -3.08 15.37 -18.54
N ARG A 143 -4.03 15.81 -17.72
CA ARG A 143 -4.54 17.19 -17.72
C ARG A 143 -3.43 18.20 -17.38
N ILE A 144 -2.60 17.88 -16.39
CA ILE A 144 -1.47 18.73 -15.99
C ILE A 144 -0.37 18.73 -17.06
N ALA A 145 -0.04 17.56 -17.63
CA ALA A 145 0.96 17.43 -18.68
C ALA A 145 0.67 18.29 -19.94
N ALA A 146 -0.58 18.73 -20.14
CA ALA A 146 -0.94 19.64 -21.21
C ALA A 146 -0.32 21.05 -21.03
N GLY A 147 -0.17 21.52 -19.80
CA GLY A 147 0.36 22.84 -19.46
C GLY A 147 1.71 22.84 -18.73
N ASP A 148 2.11 21.70 -18.16
CA ASP A 148 3.33 21.56 -17.35
C ASP A 148 4.39 20.75 -18.10
N GLY A 149 5.51 21.40 -18.40
CA GLY A 149 6.65 20.78 -19.08
C GLY A 149 7.33 19.69 -18.24
N ALA A 150 7.42 19.86 -16.92
CA ALA A 150 8.09 18.89 -16.05
C ALA A 150 7.30 17.58 -15.96
N VAL A 151 5.97 17.65 -15.87
CA VAL A 151 5.12 16.46 -15.89
C VAL A 151 5.17 15.77 -17.26
N ARG A 152 5.25 16.55 -18.34
CA ARG A 152 5.42 15.99 -19.70
C ARG A 152 6.78 15.30 -19.86
N ASP A 153 7.84 15.89 -19.34
CA ASP A 153 9.18 15.31 -19.36
C ASP A 153 9.22 14.01 -18.57
N TRP A 154 8.54 13.96 -17.42
CA TRP A 154 8.35 12.73 -16.64
C TRP A 154 7.62 11.63 -17.44
N LEU A 155 6.53 11.99 -18.14
CA LEU A 155 5.80 11.06 -19.04
C LEU A 155 6.60 10.64 -20.29
N SER A 156 7.71 11.32 -20.57
CA SER A 156 8.59 11.06 -21.71
C SER A 156 9.91 10.42 -21.30
N ALA A 157 10.12 10.24 -19.99
CA ALA A 157 11.37 9.73 -19.46
C ALA A 157 11.62 8.31 -20.00
N PRO A 158 12.88 7.99 -20.33
CA PRO A 158 13.21 6.66 -20.82
C PRO A 158 12.94 5.61 -19.74
N GLY A 159 12.39 4.46 -20.14
CA GLY A 159 12.12 3.34 -19.25
C GLY A 159 10.91 3.60 -18.34
N PHE A 160 11.07 3.29 -17.05
CA PHE A 160 10.01 3.32 -16.05
C PHE A 160 10.25 4.47 -15.07
N PRO A 161 9.59 5.62 -15.25
CA PRO A 161 9.81 6.76 -14.36
C PRO A 161 9.32 6.46 -12.94
N ALA A 162 10.12 6.85 -11.95
CA ALA A 162 9.82 6.70 -10.53
C ALA A 162 8.78 7.74 -10.09
N THR A 163 7.73 7.30 -9.40
CA THR A 163 6.62 8.18 -8.96
C THR A 163 7.11 9.28 -8.02
N GLU A 164 8.12 8.99 -7.21
CA GLU A 164 8.74 9.89 -6.24
C GLU A 164 9.39 11.12 -6.89
N THR A 165 9.61 11.08 -8.21
CA THR A 165 10.11 12.21 -8.99
C THR A 165 9.01 13.11 -9.56
N LEU A 166 7.73 12.73 -9.41
CA LEU A 166 6.60 13.64 -9.66
C LEU A 166 6.49 14.69 -8.55
N PRO A 167 5.86 15.84 -8.81
CA PRO A 167 5.40 16.73 -7.75
C PRO A 167 4.56 15.96 -6.72
N SER A 168 4.81 16.16 -5.42
CA SER A 168 4.22 15.37 -4.34
C SER A 168 2.69 15.30 -4.37
N ALA A 169 2.03 16.38 -4.79
CA ALA A 169 0.57 16.43 -4.95
C ALA A 169 0.04 15.42 -5.98
N LEU A 170 0.84 15.03 -6.96
CA LEU A 170 0.47 14.10 -8.03
C LEU A 170 0.81 12.65 -7.73
N GLN A 171 1.51 12.40 -6.62
CA GLN A 171 1.89 11.05 -6.21
C GLN A 171 0.74 10.31 -5.51
N SER A 172 -0.48 10.84 -5.45
CA SER A 172 -1.58 10.14 -4.78
C SER A 172 -2.59 9.58 -5.78
N ARG A 173 -3.02 8.34 -5.54
CA ARG A 173 -3.90 7.60 -6.43
C ARG A 173 -5.36 8.03 -6.33
N TRP A 174 -5.84 8.47 -5.17
CA TRP A 174 -7.28 8.55 -4.89
C TRP A 174 -7.82 9.98 -4.69
N ILE A 175 -7.16 10.95 -5.31
CA ILE A 175 -7.54 12.37 -5.29
C ILE A 175 -7.36 13.01 -6.67
N ASP A 176 -8.13 14.05 -6.96
CA ASP A 176 -7.82 14.97 -8.06
C ASP A 176 -6.98 16.12 -7.52
N ALA A 177 -5.70 16.13 -7.89
CA ALA A 177 -4.73 17.16 -7.53
C ALA A 177 -4.42 18.13 -8.68
N ALA A 178 -5.29 18.25 -9.69
CA ALA A 178 -5.11 19.21 -10.78
C ALA A 178 -5.09 20.68 -10.31
N VAL A 179 -5.72 20.95 -9.17
CA VAL A 179 -5.67 22.24 -8.47
C VAL A 179 -5.54 21.94 -6.98
N LEU A 180 -4.81 22.79 -6.25
CA LEU A 180 -4.71 22.70 -4.80
C LEU A 180 -5.64 23.72 -4.12
N PRO A 181 -6.30 23.36 -2.99
CA PRO A 181 -6.30 22.04 -2.36
C PRO A 181 -6.97 20.96 -3.23
N SER A 182 -6.50 19.72 -3.09
CA SER A 182 -7.00 18.59 -3.88
C SER A 182 -8.49 18.33 -3.61
N ARG A 183 -9.13 17.65 -4.57
CA ARG A 183 -10.56 17.36 -4.54
C ARG A 183 -10.81 15.85 -4.56
N PRO A 184 -11.95 15.38 -4.03
CA PRO A 184 -12.38 14.01 -4.23
C PRO A 184 -12.58 13.70 -5.71
N LEU A 185 -12.28 12.47 -6.10
CA LEU A 185 -12.66 11.90 -7.41
C LEU A 185 -14.18 11.63 -7.45
N ALA A 186 -14.73 11.47 -8.66
CA ALA A 186 -16.13 11.08 -8.80
C ALA A 186 -16.34 9.65 -8.27
N GLU A 187 -17.50 9.40 -7.65
CA GLU A 187 -17.76 8.09 -7.04
C GLU A 187 -17.76 6.95 -8.06
N ASP A 188 -18.30 7.17 -9.25
CA ASP A 188 -18.33 6.16 -10.32
C ASP A 188 -16.92 5.80 -10.79
N ASP A 189 -16.02 6.79 -10.90
CA ASP A 189 -14.63 6.58 -11.26
C ASP A 189 -13.88 5.78 -10.18
N ILE A 190 -14.12 6.10 -8.90
CA ILE A 190 -13.56 5.35 -7.77
C ILE A 190 -14.00 3.88 -7.82
N GLN A 191 -15.29 3.63 -8.05
CA GLN A 191 -15.84 2.28 -8.08
C GLN A 191 -15.29 1.46 -9.25
N ALA A 192 -15.25 2.05 -10.45
CA ALA A 192 -14.69 1.42 -11.63
C ALA A 192 -13.19 1.13 -11.46
N ALA A 193 -12.43 2.08 -10.93
CA ALA A 193 -10.99 1.93 -10.68
C ALA A 193 -10.70 0.83 -9.66
N ALA A 194 -11.40 0.80 -8.52
CA ALA A 194 -11.20 -0.22 -7.49
C ALA A 194 -11.52 -1.64 -8.02
N ALA A 195 -12.58 -1.78 -8.82
CA ALA A 195 -12.91 -3.05 -9.47
C ALA A 195 -11.85 -3.48 -10.48
N ALA A 196 -11.38 -2.55 -11.32
CA ALA A 196 -10.32 -2.82 -12.29
C ALA A 196 -9.00 -3.22 -11.62
N GLU A 197 -8.64 -2.57 -10.52
CA GLU A 197 -7.44 -2.89 -9.72
C GLU A 197 -7.50 -4.29 -9.11
N ALA A 198 -8.61 -4.64 -8.48
CA ALA A 198 -8.78 -5.98 -7.91
C ALA A 198 -8.78 -7.08 -9.00
N SER A 199 -9.36 -6.79 -10.16
CA SER A 199 -9.33 -7.69 -11.32
C SER A 199 -7.92 -7.87 -11.84
N ALA A 200 -7.17 -6.78 -12.03
CA ALA A 200 -5.79 -6.82 -12.51
C ALA A 200 -4.87 -7.56 -11.54
N PHE A 201 -5.04 -7.37 -10.22
CA PHE A 201 -4.29 -8.14 -9.23
C PHE A 201 -4.54 -9.65 -9.40
N SER A 202 -5.81 -10.03 -9.59
CA SER A 202 -6.20 -11.43 -9.78
C SER A 202 -5.66 -12.02 -11.08
N GLU A 203 -5.62 -11.23 -12.15
CA GLU A 203 -5.04 -11.61 -13.44
C GLU A 203 -3.53 -11.85 -13.33
N VAL A 204 -2.82 -10.95 -12.64
CA VAL A 204 -1.35 -10.99 -12.52
C VAL A 204 -0.89 -12.16 -11.64
N PHE A 205 -1.58 -12.43 -10.53
CA PHE A 205 -1.10 -13.37 -9.51
C PHE A 205 -1.92 -14.66 -9.39
N GLY A 206 -3.04 -14.77 -10.11
CA GLY A 206 -3.94 -15.92 -10.01
C GLY A 206 -4.68 -16.03 -8.67
N ALA A 207 -4.61 -15.01 -7.82
CA ALA A 207 -5.23 -14.96 -6.50
C ALA A 207 -5.86 -13.58 -6.26
N ARG A 208 -6.96 -13.53 -5.51
CA ARG A 208 -7.63 -12.26 -5.18
C ARG A 208 -6.83 -11.48 -4.14
N ALA A 209 -6.77 -10.15 -4.30
CA ALA A 209 -6.25 -9.27 -3.26
C ALA A 209 -7.16 -9.29 -2.03
N GLU A 210 -6.60 -9.59 -0.86
CA GLU A 210 -7.34 -9.54 0.41
C GLU A 210 -7.00 -8.30 1.24
N VAL A 211 -5.83 -7.72 1.00
CA VAL A 211 -5.29 -6.57 1.73
C VAL A 211 -4.89 -5.50 0.72
N VAL A 212 -5.21 -4.25 1.06
CA VAL A 212 -4.78 -3.07 0.31
C VAL A 212 -3.99 -2.13 1.21
N VAL A 213 -2.88 -1.63 0.69
CA VAL A 213 -2.12 -0.50 1.23
C VAL A 213 -2.44 0.68 0.32
N PRO A 214 -3.21 1.68 0.73
CA PRO A 214 -3.53 2.81 -0.15
C PRO A 214 -2.26 3.62 -0.48
N PRO A 215 -1.97 3.93 -1.76
CA PRO A 215 -0.91 4.88 -2.12
C PRO A 215 -1.01 6.17 -1.30
N THR A 216 0.10 6.62 -0.73
CA THR A 216 0.18 7.80 0.17
C THR A 216 -0.75 7.77 1.39
N PHE A 217 -1.36 6.62 1.71
CA PHE A 217 -2.36 6.49 2.78
C PHE A 217 -3.55 7.44 2.64
N VAL A 218 -3.96 7.74 1.40
CA VAL A 218 -5.13 8.57 1.11
C VAL A 218 -6.23 7.71 0.50
N TRP A 219 -7.41 7.70 1.13
CA TRP A 219 -8.61 7.06 0.59
C TRP A 219 -9.88 7.70 1.18
N SER A 220 -11.03 7.41 0.58
CA SER A 220 -12.35 7.85 1.05
C SER A 220 -13.19 6.66 1.53
N SER A 221 -14.29 6.94 2.24
CA SER A 221 -15.24 5.89 2.64
C SER A 221 -15.97 5.25 1.43
N VAL A 222 -16.06 5.97 0.31
CA VAL A 222 -16.58 5.42 -0.96
C VAL A 222 -15.64 4.35 -1.49
N LEU A 223 -14.33 4.62 -1.47
CA LEU A 223 -13.30 3.70 -1.91
C LEU A 223 -13.19 2.48 -0.99
N GLU A 224 -13.27 2.67 0.33
CA GLU A 224 -13.28 1.56 1.28
C GLU A 224 -14.44 0.58 1.01
N LYS A 225 -15.64 1.10 0.74
CA LYS A 225 -16.79 0.28 0.33
C LYS A 225 -16.58 -0.39 -1.02
N ALA A 226 -15.93 0.29 -1.97
CA ALA A 226 -15.62 -0.27 -3.28
C ALA A 226 -14.66 -1.46 -3.16
N TRP A 227 -13.56 -1.33 -2.40
CA TRP A 227 -12.65 -2.44 -2.08
C TRP A 227 -13.35 -3.60 -1.36
N ALA A 228 -14.22 -3.31 -0.40
CA ALA A 228 -14.98 -4.37 0.28
C ALA A 228 -15.82 -5.21 -0.70
N ARG A 229 -16.43 -4.58 -1.72
CA ARG A 229 -17.20 -5.30 -2.75
C ARG A 229 -16.34 -6.18 -3.66
N THR A 230 -15.05 -5.89 -3.80
CA THR A 230 -14.12 -6.71 -4.60
C THR A 230 -13.51 -7.87 -3.80
N GLY A 231 -13.81 -7.97 -2.50
CA GLY A 231 -13.30 -9.02 -1.61
C GLY A 231 -12.06 -8.62 -0.80
N ILE A 232 -11.63 -7.36 -0.86
CA ILE A 232 -10.60 -6.84 0.03
C ILE A 232 -11.21 -6.73 1.44
N ARG A 233 -10.49 -7.25 2.43
CA ARG A 233 -10.95 -7.37 3.83
C ARG A 233 -10.20 -6.47 4.79
N VAL A 234 -9.00 -6.04 4.41
CA VAL A 234 -8.10 -5.26 5.28
C VAL A 234 -7.55 -4.08 4.50
N VAL A 235 -7.60 -2.90 5.13
CA VAL A 235 -6.92 -1.69 4.68
C VAL A 235 -5.79 -1.41 5.65
N VAL A 236 -4.55 -1.32 5.16
CA VAL A 236 -3.40 -0.89 5.96
C VAL A 236 -3.43 0.62 6.10
N THR A 237 -3.21 1.11 7.32
CA THR A 237 -3.19 2.53 7.65
C THR A 237 -1.81 2.92 8.18
N PRO A 238 -1.39 4.20 8.11
CA PRO A 238 -0.05 4.63 8.49
C PRO A 238 0.19 4.64 10.01
N GLY A 239 -0.67 3.99 10.79
CA GLY A 239 -0.72 4.12 12.24
C GLY A 239 -1.36 5.43 12.70
N ARG A 240 -1.29 5.68 14.01
CA ARG A 240 -1.71 6.94 14.65
C ARG A 240 -0.50 7.71 15.13
#